data_AF-A0A2J1D830-F1
#
_entry.id   AF-A0A2J1D830-F1
#
_cell.length_a   1.000
_cell.length_b   1.000
_cell.length_c   1.000
_cell.angle_alpha   90.00
_cell.angle_beta   90.00
_cell.angle_gamma   90.00
#
_symmetry.space_group_name_H-M   'P 1'
#
loop_
_entity.id
_entity.type
_entity.pdbx_description
1 polymer ?
#
loop_
_entity_poly.entity_id
_entity_poly.type
_entity_poly.pdbx_seq_one_letter_code
_entity_poly.pdbx_strand_id
1 'polypeptide(L)'
;MKDGDVKDDWTPEEKSLFITNAYMAVCYEWNGRVFYSVSGTSDFAKKFQGKKLPFYIEILPVESNAHWNVTVTKLNPGVDGYTFVRWADKFIQLDSNDVVAVERCLGKLQDICRSRSSVPHEIGHLLLLDDEYYNDDESDKVDKIYGEDANGLMNIGAELRPRYLEHVSVQLNAIIPDTHFSLMSVNG
;
A
#
# COMPACT_ATOMS: atom_id res chain seq x y z
N MET A 1 -9.09 0.74 18.83
CA MET A 1 -10.43 0.40 19.38
C MET A 1 -10.54 -1.13 19.44
N LYS A 2 -11.59 -1.71 20.01
CA LYS A 2 -11.89 -3.15 19.87
C LYS A 2 -13.33 -3.33 19.45
N ASP A 3 -13.59 -4.40 18.72
CA ASP A 3 -14.96 -4.82 18.43
C ASP A 3 -15.64 -5.38 19.68
N GLY A 4 -16.98 -5.33 19.72
CA GLY A 4 -17.78 -5.72 20.87
C GLY A 4 -17.62 -7.20 21.25
N ASP A 5 -17.29 -8.05 20.28
CA ASP A 5 -17.09 -9.48 20.50
C ASP A 5 -15.68 -9.84 20.99
N VAL A 6 -14.78 -8.85 21.07
CA VAL A 6 -13.43 -9.03 21.61
C VAL A 6 -13.44 -8.79 23.11
N LYS A 7 -13.08 -9.83 23.88
CA LYS A 7 -13.09 -9.80 25.35
C LYS A 7 -12.07 -8.82 25.90
N ASP A 8 -10.82 -8.91 25.45
CA ASP A 8 -9.70 -8.19 26.04
C ASP A 8 -9.33 -6.93 25.24
N ASP A 9 -8.97 -5.87 25.95
CA ASP A 9 -8.43 -4.66 25.33
C ASP A 9 -7.05 -4.91 24.70
N TRP A 10 -6.59 -3.96 23.90
CA TRP A 10 -5.23 -3.98 23.37
C TRP A 10 -4.20 -3.90 24.50
N THR A 11 -3.29 -4.87 24.56
CA THR A 11 -2.09 -4.74 25.39
C THR A 11 -1.01 -3.92 24.66
N PRO A 12 -0.05 -3.33 25.39
CA PRO A 12 1.11 -2.68 24.78
C PRO A 12 1.89 -3.61 23.81
N GLU A 13 2.02 -4.89 24.16
CA GLU A 13 2.74 -5.88 23.37
C GLU A 13 2.02 -6.16 22.05
N GLU A 14 0.69 -6.31 22.09
CA GLU A 14 -0.13 -6.50 20.88
C GLU A 14 -0.03 -5.29 19.94
N LYS A 15 -0.06 -4.07 20.48
CA LYS A 15 0.11 -2.85 19.68
C LYS A 15 1.49 -2.80 19.02
N SER A 16 2.54 -3.09 19.79
CA SER A 16 3.91 -3.11 19.29
C SER A 16 4.11 -4.17 18.20
N LEU A 17 3.53 -5.36 18.41
CA LEU A 17 3.55 -6.44 17.44
C LEU A 17 2.81 -6.07 16.15
N PHE A 18 1.63 -5.47 16.25
CA PHE A 18 0.89 -4.99 15.09
C PHE A 18 1.71 -3.98 14.28
N ILE A 19 2.28 -2.96 14.93
CA ILE A 19 3.10 -1.94 14.28
C ILE A 19 4.30 -2.58 13.58
N THR A 20 4.97 -3.52 14.25
CA THR A 20 6.11 -4.25 13.69
C THR A 20 5.70 -5.05 12.45
N ASN A 21 4.59 -5.79 12.52
CA ASN A 21 4.11 -6.61 11.41
C ASN A 21 3.64 -5.75 10.23
N ALA A 22 2.97 -4.63 10.49
CA ALA A 22 2.60 -3.66 9.46
C ALA A 22 3.84 -3.11 8.72
N TYR A 23 4.86 -2.69 9.48
CA TYR A 23 6.14 -2.24 8.90
C TYR A 23 6.82 -3.34 8.08
N MET A 24 6.86 -4.58 8.60
CA MET A 24 7.49 -5.70 7.91
C MET A 24 6.75 -6.10 6.63
N ALA A 25 5.41 -6.09 6.64
CA ALA A 25 4.60 -6.36 5.45
C ALA A 25 4.89 -5.33 4.34
N VAL A 26 4.94 -4.04 4.68
CA VAL A 26 5.30 -2.99 3.72
C VAL A 26 6.73 -3.14 3.23
N CYS A 27 7.68 -3.46 4.13
CA CYS A 27 9.06 -3.69 3.72
C CYS A 27 9.16 -4.85 2.71
N TYR A 28 8.41 -5.92 2.92
CA TYR A 28 8.46 -7.10 2.07
C TYR A 28 7.90 -6.84 0.66
N GLU A 29 6.79 -6.11 0.56
CA GLU A 29 6.11 -5.88 -0.73
C GLU A 29 6.57 -4.62 -1.47
N TRP A 30 7.00 -3.57 -0.75
CA TRP A 30 7.40 -2.30 -1.37
C TRP A 30 8.91 -2.09 -1.45
N ASN A 31 9.61 -2.35 -0.35
CA ASN A 31 10.96 -1.84 -0.17
C ASN A 31 11.99 -2.67 -0.94
N GLY A 32 12.88 -1.99 -1.68
CA GLY A 32 13.98 -2.62 -2.42
C GLY A 32 13.57 -3.17 -3.79
N ARG A 33 12.32 -2.95 -4.20
CA ARG A 33 11.76 -3.42 -5.47
C ARG A 33 11.64 -2.32 -6.51
N VAL A 34 11.42 -1.07 -6.07
CA VAL A 34 11.20 0.08 -6.96
C VAL A 34 12.44 0.96 -7.02
N PHE A 35 12.82 1.34 -8.23
CA PHE A 35 13.98 2.19 -8.44
C PHE A 35 13.72 3.27 -9.48
N TYR A 36 14.21 4.47 -9.18
CA TYR A 36 14.17 5.63 -10.05
C TYR A 36 15.55 6.02 -10.53
N SER A 37 15.56 6.72 -11.66
CA SER A 37 16.68 7.51 -12.13
C SER A 37 16.29 8.99 -12.08
N VAL A 38 17.28 9.87 -12.01
CA VAL A 38 17.05 11.32 -12.02
C VAL A 38 17.92 12.04 -13.05
N SER A 39 17.33 13.11 -13.58
CA SER A 39 17.98 14.08 -14.46
C SER A 39 17.50 15.49 -14.10
N GLY A 40 18.12 16.52 -14.66
CA GLY A 40 17.74 17.93 -14.42
C GLY A 40 18.90 18.80 -13.94
N THR A 41 18.57 20.03 -13.54
CA THR A 41 19.55 21.07 -13.20
C THR A 41 19.65 21.35 -11.71
N SER A 42 18.74 20.81 -10.89
CA SER A 42 18.79 20.91 -9.43
C SER A 42 20.07 20.27 -8.87
N ASP A 43 20.47 20.68 -7.67
CA ASP A 43 21.61 20.07 -6.98
C ASP A 43 21.35 18.58 -6.66
N PHE A 44 20.09 18.23 -6.39
CA PHE A 44 19.68 16.84 -6.20
C PHE A 44 19.90 16.02 -7.48
N ALA A 45 19.39 16.51 -8.61
CA ALA A 45 19.52 15.86 -9.91
C ALA A 45 21.00 15.64 -10.27
N LYS A 46 21.84 16.66 -10.15
CA LYS A 46 23.28 16.57 -10.43
C LYS A 46 23.98 15.57 -9.51
N LYS A 47 23.66 15.58 -8.21
CA LYS A 47 24.26 14.68 -7.21
C LYS A 47 23.94 13.21 -7.48
N PHE A 48 22.75 12.93 -8.01
CA PHE A 48 22.21 11.59 -8.19
C PHE A 48 22.12 11.13 -9.65
N GLN A 49 22.59 11.94 -10.59
CA GLN A 49 22.65 11.59 -12.01
C GLN A 49 23.43 10.29 -12.21
N GLY A 50 22.86 9.37 -12.99
CA GLY A 50 23.44 8.05 -13.27
C GLY A 50 23.38 7.06 -12.10
N LYS A 51 22.78 7.42 -10.96
CA LYS A 51 22.59 6.52 -9.82
C LYS A 51 21.20 5.91 -9.84
N LYS A 52 21.12 4.67 -9.34
CA LYS A 52 19.87 3.96 -9.08
C LYS A 52 19.36 4.37 -7.70
N LEU A 53 18.26 5.11 -7.66
CA LEU A 53 17.65 5.59 -6.43
C LEU A 53 16.57 4.61 -5.96
N PRO A 54 16.70 3.98 -4.79
CA PRO A 54 15.64 3.15 -4.25
C PRO A 54 14.47 4.02 -3.79
N PHE A 55 13.26 3.53 -4.02
CA PHE A 55 12.06 4.05 -3.40
C PHE A 55 11.69 3.17 -2.22
N TYR A 56 11.51 3.81 -1.07
CA TYR A 56 11.17 3.15 0.19
C TYR A 56 9.97 3.83 0.82
N ILE A 57 9.15 3.02 1.47
CA ILE A 57 8.06 3.46 2.32
C ILE A 57 8.47 3.15 3.75
N GLU A 58 8.42 4.18 4.59
CA GLU A 58 8.73 4.08 6.02
C GLU A 58 7.46 4.35 6.82
N ILE A 59 7.16 3.46 7.76
CA ILE A 59 6.09 3.65 8.75
C ILE A 59 6.74 4.01 10.08
N LEU A 60 6.44 5.21 10.56
CA LEU A 60 6.96 5.74 11.81
C LEU A 60 5.79 6.07 12.75
N PRO A 61 5.63 5.37 13.89
CA PRO A 61 4.68 5.78 14.91
C PRO A 61 5.18 7.07 15.57
N VAL A 62 4.32 8.09 15.64
CA VAL A 62 4.66 9.40 16.21
C VAL A 62 3.57 9.91 17.13
N GLU A 63 3.98 10.62 18.18
CA GLU A 63 3.06 11.25 19.14
C GLU A 63 2.56 12.63 18.67
N SER A 64 3.24 13.24 17.70
CA SER A 64 2.89 14.55 17.13
C SER A 64 3.39 14.69 15.69
N ASN A 65 2.80 15.63 14.94
CA ASN A 65 3.12 15.88 13.53
C ASN A 65 2.96 14.65 12.62
N ALA A 66 1.97 13.80 12.92
CA ALA A 66 1.64 12.66 12.10
C ALA A 66 1.18 13.12 10.70
N HIS A 67 1.72 12.49 9.66
CA HIS A 67 1.25 12.72 8.29
C HIS A 67 -0.12 12.09 8.03
N TRP A 68 -0.44 11.02 8.77
CA TRP A 68 -1.67 10.25 8.67
C TRP A 68 -2.15 9.85 10.06
N ASN A 69 -3.45 9.91 10.30
CA ASN A 69 -4.08 9.38 11.50
C ASN A 69 -4.58 7.96 11.23
N VAL A 70 -4.14 7.00 12.04
CA VAL A 70 -4.42 5.57 11.82
C VAL A 70 -5.21 5.03 13.00
N THR A 71 -6.37 4.44 12.73
CA THR A 71 -7.14 3.69 13.72
C THR A 71 -7.09 2.21 13.41
N VAL A 72 -6.74 1.41 14.43
CA VAL A 72 -6.77 -0.05 14.34
C VAL A 72 -7.83 -0.58 15.29
N THR A 73 -8.75 -1.38 14.75
CA THR A 73 -9.76 -2.08 15.53
C THR A 73 -9.30 -3.51 15.83
N LYS A 74 -9.28 -3.90 17.11
CA LYS A 74 -9.01 -5.28 17.51
C LYS A 74 -10.19 -6.15 17.12
N LEU A 75 -9.93 -7.23 16.41
CA LEU A 75 -10.89 -8.25 16.02
C LEU A 75 -10.41 -9.63 16.50
N ASN A 76 -11.34 -10.60 16.54
CA ASN A 76 -10.96 -12.00 16.71
C ASN A 76 -10.20 -12.49 15.46
N PRO A 77 -9.26 -13.43 15.58
CA PRO A 77 -8.51 -13.96 14.44
C PRO A 77 -9.42 -14.50 13.33
N GLY A 78 -9.12 -14.15 12.09
CA GLY A 78 -9.88 -14.60 10.91
C GLY A 78 -11.19 -13.85 10.65
N VAL A 79 -11.51 -12.83 11.45
CA VAL A 79 -12.61 -11.90 11.16
C VAL A 79 -12.07 -10.75 10.32
N ASP A 80 -12.68 -10.53 9.16
CA ASP A 80 -12.34 -9.42 8.26
C ASP A 80 -13.16 -8.20 8.66
N GLY A 81 -12.48 -7.10 8.97
CA GLY A 81 -13.09 -5.81 9.30
C GLY A 81 -13.27 -4.93 8.08
N TYR A 82 -13.74 -3.70 8.33
CA TYR A 82 -13.79 -2.68 7.29
C TYR A 82 -12.49 -1.87 7.31
N THR A 83 -11.72 -2.00 6.23
CA THR A 83 -10.41 -1.39 6.04
C THR A 83 -10.46 -0.43 4.87
N PHE A 84 -9.93 0.79 5.04
CA PHE A 84 -9.96 1.82 4.01
C PHE A 84 -9.02 2.99 4.27
N VAL A 85 -8.67 3.69 3.20
CA VAL A 85 -7.95 4.96 3.22
C VAL A 85 -8.86 6.11 2.78
N ARG A 86 -8.88 7.20 3.56
CA ARG A 86 -9.46 8.49 3.16
C ARG A 86 -8.37 9.52 3.00
N TRP A 87 -8.01 9.78 1.75
CA TRP A 87 -6.89 10.67 1.44
C TRP A 87 -7.13 12.13 1.83
N ALA A 88 -8.37 12.62 1.67
CA ALA A 88 -8.75 14.00 1.97
C ALA A 88 -8.49 14.39 3.44
N ASP A 89 -8.82 13.48 4.36
CA ASP A 89 -8.69 13.70 5.81
C ASP A 89 -7.40 13.12 6.39
N LYS A 90 -6.52 12.56 5.54
CA LYS A 90 -5.31 11.84 5.94
C LYS A 90 -5.60 10.76 6.99
N PHE A 91 -6.62 9.95 6.75
CA PHE A 91 -7.09 8.94 7.69
C PHE A 91 -7.01 7.52 7.11
N ILE A 92 -6.59 6.57 7.94
CA ILE A 92 -6.56 5.13 7.62
C ILE A 92 -7.31 4.37 8.72
N GLN A 93 -8.25 3.52 8.31
CA GLN A 93 -8.87 2.52 9.17
C GLN A 93 -8.30 1.15 8.82
N LEU A 94 -7.79 0.44 9.82
CA LEU A 94 -7.32 -0.94 9.73
C LEU A 94 -8.00 -1.79 10.83
N ASP A 95 -7.83 -3.09 10.73
CA ASP A 95 -8.08 -4.03 11.81
C ASP A 95 -6.83 -4.87 12.18
N SER A 96 -6.91 -5.61 13.28
CA SER A 96 -5.78 -6.38 13.80
C SER A 96 -5.33 -7.55 12.92
N ASN A 97 -6.17 -8.01 11.99
CA ASN A 97 -5.89 -9.10 11.07
C ASN A 97 -5.28 -8.63 9.74
N ASP A 98 -5.34 -7.33 9.42
CA ASP A 98 -4.80 -6.75 8.16
C ASP A 98 -3.31 -6.99 7.92
N VAL A 99 -2.54 -7.28 8.96
CA VAL A 99 -1.10 -7.61 8.89
C VAL A 99 -0.85 -9.09 8.59
N VAL A 100 -1.89 -9.91 8.58
CA VAL A 100 -1.83 -11.34 8.29
C VAL A 100 -2.20 -11.54 6.82
N ALA A 101 -1.40 -12.31 6.10
CA ALA A 101 -1.74 -12.67 4.72
C ALA A 101 -2.94 -13.63 4.72
N VAL A 102 -4.00 -13.25 4.03
CA VAL A 102 -5.22 -14.04 3.86
C VAL A 102 -5.48 -14.28 2.38
N GLU A 103 -6.21 -15.35 2.08
CA GLU A 103 -6.63 -15.64 0.72
C GLU A 103 -7.73 -14.66 0.29
N ARG A 104 -7.54 -14.04 -0.87
CA ARG A 104 -8.45 -13.14 -1.55
C ARG A 104 -8.75 -13.75 -2.92
N CYS A 105 -10.01 -13.88 -3.29
CA CYS A 105 -10.42 -14.55 -4.52
C CYS A 105 -11.25 -13.64 -5.42
N LEU A 106 -11.11 -13.83 -6.74
CA LEU A 106 -11.86 -13.15 -7.78
C LEU A 106 -12.75 -14.10 -8.56
N GLY A 107 -13.74 -13.50 -9.23
CA GLY A 107 -14.68 -14.17 -10.09
C GLY A 107 -15.87 -14.72 -9.31
N LYS A 108 -16.99 -14.85 -10.01
CA LYS A 108 -18.26 -15.36 -9.46
C LYS A 108 -18.15 -16.70 -8.74
N LEU A 109 -17.18 -17.53 -9.12
CA LEU A 109 -16.91 -18.83 -8.51
C LEU A 109 -15.72 -18.83 -7.55
N GLN A 110 -15.08 -17.68 -7.34
CA GLN A 110 -13.86 -17.53 -6.55
C GLN A 110 -12.76 -18.49 -7.02
N ASP A 111 -12.60 -18.64 -8.34
CA ASP A 111 -11.72 -19.61 -8.96
C ASP A 111 -10.26 -19.12 -9.07
N ILE A 112 -10.05 -17.82 -8.92
CA ILE A 112 -8.71 -17.20 -8.91
C ILE A 112 -8.44 -16.64 -7.52
N CYS A 113 -7.60 -17.31 -6.75
CA CYS A 113 -7.24 -16.90 -5.40
C CYS A 113 -5.76 -16.51 -5.29
N ARG A 114 -5.47 -15.50 -4.49
CA ARG A 114 -4.12 -15.03 -4.16
C ARG A 114 -4.05 -14.71 -2.68
N SER A 115 -2.88 -14.88 -2.08
CA SER A 115 -2.65 -14.53 -0.68
C SER A 115 -1.96 -13.18 -0.61
N ARG A 116 -2.52 -12.26 0.19
CA ARG A 116 -1.90 -10.96 0.51
C ARG A 116 -2.33 -10.48 1.89
N SER A 117 -1.51 -9.63 2.49
CA SER A 117 -1.94 -8.80 3.63
C SER A 117 -2.62 -7.53 3.10
N SER A 118 -3.50 -6.92 3.90
CA SER A 118 -4.21 -5.69 3.49
C SER A 118 -3.30 -4.47 3.55
N VAL A 119 -2.41 -4.39 4.55
CA VAL A 119 -1.60 -3.18 4.80
C VAL A 119 -0.82 -2.70 3.56
N PRO A 120 -0.07 -3.53 2.82
CA PRO A 120 0.67 -3.06 1.64
C PRO A 120 -0.24 -2.54 0.51
N HIS A 121 -1.46 -3.06 0.39
CA HIS A 121 -2.46 -2.61 -0.56
C HIS A 121 -3.03 -1.25 -0.17
N GLU A 122 -3.36 -1.05 1.11
CA GLU A 122 -3.81 0.26 1.62
C GLU A 122 -2.73 1.34 1.44
N ILE A 123 -1.45 0.99 1.58
CA ILE A 123 -0.34 1.89 1.26
C ILE A 123 -0.35 2.33 -0.22
N GLY A 124 -0.85 1.49 -1.13
CA GLY A 124 -1.09 1.91 -2.51
C GLY A 124 -2.10 3.05 -2.63
N HIS A 125 -3.18 3.02 -1.85
CA HIS A 125 -4.15 4.13 -1.82
C HIS A 125 -3.56 5.44 -1.26
N LEU A 126 -2.54 5.38 -0.38
CA LEU A 126 -1.82 6.58 0.07
C LEU A 126 -1.11 7.27 -1.11
N LEU A 127 -0.71 6.50 -2.12
CA LEU A 127 -0.09 6.96 -3.36
C LEU A 127 -1.10 7.31 -4.46
N LEU A 128 -2.40 7.40 -4.12
CA LEU A 128 -3.52 7.66 -5.04
C LEU A 128 -3.71 6.58 -6.11
N LEU A 129 -3.38 5.33 -5.77
CA LEU A 129 -3.70 4.19 -6.62
C LEU A 129 -5.12 3.72 -6.32
N ASP A 130 -5.91 3.50 -7.36
CA ASP A 130 -7.23 2.92 -7.23
C ASP A 130 -7.15 1.39 -7.19
N ASP A 131 -8.16 0.79 -6.58
CA ASP A 131 -8.38 -0.66 -6.71
C ASP A 131 -8.52 -1.06 -8.17
N GLU A 132 -7.93 -2.18 -8.53
CA GLU A 132 -7.99 -2.71 -9.89
C GLU A 132 -8.95 -3.88 -10.02
N TYR A 133 -9.33 -4.53 -8.92
CA TYR A 133 -10.34 -5.59 -8.96
C TYR A 133 -11.73 -5.00 -9.30
N TYR A 134 -12.54 -5.80 -9.98
CA TYR A 134 -13.96 -5.52 -10.18
C TYR A 134 -14.77 -6.34 -9.18
N ASN A 135 -15.85 -5.77 -8.67
CA ASN A 135 -16.91 -6.59 -8.10
C ASN A 135 -17.61 -7.29 -9.27
N ASP A 136 -18.23 -8.46 -9.07
CA ASP A 136 -18.85 -9.27 -10.14
C ASP A 136 -19.99 -8.56 -10.94
N ASP A 137 -20.12 -7.23 -10.85
CA ASP A 137 -20.94 -6.38 -11.70
C ASP A 137 -20.22 -6.03 -13.01
N GLU A 138 -20.91 -6.24 -14.14
CA GLU A 138 -20.40 -5.96 -15.48
C GLU A 138 -20.08 -4.47 -15.70
N SER A 139 -20.70 -3.56 -14.94
CA SER A 139 -20.39 -2.12 -15.02
C SER A 139 -18.99 -1.78 -14.51
N ASP A 140 -18.47 -2.50 -13.51
CA ASP A 140 -17.17 -2.23 -12.91
C ASP A 140 -16.01 -2.61 -13.84
N LYS A 141 -16.23 -3.62 -14.71
CA LYS A 141 -15.19 -4.12 -15.64
C LYS A 141 -14.77 -3.10 -16.70
N VAL A 142 -15.64 -2.14 -17.04
CA VAL A 142 -15.37 -1.15 -18.08
C VAL A 142 -14.32 -0.13 -17.62
N ASP A 143 -14.29 0.19 -16.32
CA ASP A 143 -13.38 1.19 -15.74
C ASP A 143 -12.11 0.55 -15.16
N LYS A 144 -12.15 -0.74 -14.82
CA LYS A 144 -11.03 -1.50 -14.23
C LYS A 144 -10.20 -2.23 -15.28
N ILE A 145 -9.48 -1.48 -16.11
CA ILE A 145 -8.69 -2.00 -17.25
C ILE A 145 -7.62 -3.06 -16.89
N TYR A 146 -7.24 -3.15 -15.60
CA TYR A 146 -6.28 -4.13 -15.08
C TYR A 146 -6.92 -5.19 -14.17
N GLY A 147 -8.25 -5.33 -14.18
CA GLY A 147 -8.97 -6.23 -13.28
C GLY A 147 -8.66 -7.72 -13.47
N GLU A 148 -8.13 -8.12 -14.62
CA GLU A 148 -7.67 -9.48 -14.86
C GLU A 148 -6.25 -9.76 -14.32
N ASP A 149 -5.47 -8.73 -13.97
CA ASP A 149 -4.13 -8.87 -13.38
C ASP A 149 -4.25 -9.18 -11.88
N ALA A 150 -4.80 -10.36 -11.57
CA ALA A 150 -5.05 -10.83 -10.21
C ALA A 150 -3.78 -10.90 -9.35
N ASN A 151 -2.59 -10.93 -9.95
CA ASN A 151 -1.33 -10.93 -9.22
C ASN A 151 -0.96 -9.53 -8.71
N GLY A 152 -1.50 -8.46 -9.30
CA GLY A 152 -1.17 -7.09 -8.95
C GLY A 152 -1.55 -6.72 -7.52
N LEU A 153 -0.71 -5.91 -6.87
CA LEU A 153 -0.92 -5.44 -5.50
C LEU A 153 -2.21 -4.64 -5.33
N MET A 154 -2.58 -3.79 -6.30
CA MET A 154 -3.86 -3.06 -6.27
C MET A 154 -5.05 -3.93 -6.68
N ASN A 155 -4.83 -5.21 -6.92
CA ASN A 155 -5.84 -6.23 -7.14
C ASN A 155 -5.86 -7.19 -5.91
N ILE A 156 -6.09 -8.48 -6.10
CA ILE A 156 -6.09 -9.49 -5.02
C ILE A 156 -4.71 -10.06 -4.70
N GLY A 157 -3.67 -9.71 -5.46
CA GLY A 157 -2.32 -10.24 -5.32
C GLY A 157 -1.36 -9.32 -4.56
N ALA A 158 -0.08 -9.66 -4.58
CA ALA A 158 0.95 -8.96 -3.82
C ALA A 158 2.03 -8.30 -4.70
N GLU A 159 1.96 -8.46 -6.03
CA GLU A 159 3.05 -8.04 -6.90
C GLU A 159 2.94 -6.56 -7.30
N LEU A 160 4.02 -5.81 -7.15
CA LEU A 160 4.11 -4.45 -7.69
C LEU A 160 4.10 -4.44 -9.22
N ARG A 161 3.57 -3.36 -9.78
CA ARG A 161 3.50 -3.13 -11.22
C ARG A 161 4.10 -1.78 -11.58
N PRO A 162 4.80 -1.65 -12.72
CA PRO A 162 5.36 -0.36 -13.14
C PRO A 162 4.33 0.77 -13.17
N ARG A 163 3.11 0.50 -13.65
CA ARG A 163 2.00 1.46 -13.74
C ARG A 163 1.64 2.15 -12.42
N TYR A 164 1.83 1.48 -11.27
CA TYR A 164 1.58 2.05 -9.95
C TYR A 164 2.55 3.21 -9.62
N LEU A 165 3.74 3.20 -10.21
CA LEU A 165 4.84 4.10 -9.84
C LEU A 165 5.07 5.20 -10.87
N GLU A 166 4.47 5.11 -12.06
CA GLU A 166 4.54 6.16 -13.08
C GLU A 166 3.92 7.48 -12.58
N HIS A 167 2.80 7.40 -11.84
CA HIS A 167 2.18 8.59 -11.25
C HIS A 167 3.02 9.21 -10.12
N VAL A 168 3.72 8.38 -9.33
CA VAL A 168 4.57 8.84 -8.23
C VAL A 168 5.71 9.74 -8.74
N SER A 169 6.25 9.46 -9.93
CA SER A 169 7.23 10.33 -10.61
C SER A 169 6.72 11.77 -10.76
N VAL A 170 5.43 11.97 -11.05
CA VAL A 170 4.84 13.31 -11.20
C VAL A 170 4.87 14.07 -9.87
N GLN A 171 4.52 13.39 -8.77
CA GLN A 171 4.53 13.97 -7.44
C GLN A 171 5.96 14.31 -6.98
N LEU A 172 6.91 13.40 -7.21
CA LEU A 172 8.32 13.63 -6.87
C LEU A 172 8.91 14.84 -7.62
N ASN A 173 8.56 15.01 -8.90
CA ASN A 173 8.98 16.17 -9.71
C ASN A 173 8.44 17.49 -9.18
N ALA A 174 7.26 17.48 -8.55
CA ALA A 174 6.67 18.68 -7.93
C ALA A 174 7.34 19.02 -6.59
N ILE A 175 7.79 18.03 -5.83
CA ILE A 175 8.44 18.21 -4.52
C ILE A 175 9.86 18.76 -4.66
N ILE A 176 10.60 18.33 -5.69
CA ILE A 176 11.97 18.79 -5.94
C ILE A 176 12.02 19.47 -7.33
N PRO A 177 11.79 20.79 -7.40
CA PRO A 177 11.85 21.54 -8.65
C PRO A 177 13.17 21.31 -9.41
N ASP A 178 13.12 21.47 -10.73
CA ASP A 178 14.26 21.28 -11.64
C ASP A 178 14.90 19.87 -11.59
N THR A 179 14.14 18.89 -11.08
CA THR A 179 14.48 17.47 -11.07
C THR A 179 13.43 16.71 -11.85
N HIS A 180 13.87 15.75 -12.65
CA HIS A 180 13.01 14.82 -13.37
C HIS A 180 13.33 13.39 -12.95
N PHE A 181 12.40 12.79 -12.22
CA PHE A 181 12.36 11.39 -11.82
C PHE A 181 11.72 10.55 -12.91
N SER A 182 12.40 9.49 -13.31
CA SER A 182 11.87 8.48 -14.24
C SER A 182 11.99 7.10 -13.62
N LEU A 183 10.91 6.33 -13.64
CA LEU A 183 10.89 4.95 -13.17
C LEU A 183 11.88 4.12 -13.99
N MET A 184 12.84 3.48 -13.31
CA MET A 184 13.90 2.69 -13.94
C MET A 184 13.52 1.21 -13.96
N SER A 185 13.08 0.67 -12.82
CA SER A 185 12.62 -0.70 -12.73
C SER A 185 11.69 -0.93 -11.55
N VAL A 186 10.83 -1.94 -11.69
CA VAL A 186 10.09 -2.56 -10.59
C VAL A 186 10.42 -4.05 -10.63
N ASN A 187 10.96 -4.57 -9.53
CA ASN A 187 11.30 -5.98 -9.40
C ASN A 187 10.14 -6.71 -8.70
N GLY A 188 9.53 -7.66 -9.42
CA GLY A 188 8.58 -8.62 -8.85
C GLY A 188 9.27 -9.70 -8.03
#